data_AF-A0A814S1D4-F1
#
_entry.id   AF-A0A814S1D4-F1
#
_cell.length_a   1.000
_cell.length_b   1.000
_cell.length_c   1.000
_cell.angle_alpha   90.00
_cell.angle_beta   90.00
_cell.angle_gamma   90.00
#
_symmetry.space_group_name_H-M   'P 1'
#
loop_
_entity.id
_entity.type
_entity.pdbx_description
1 polymer ?
#
loop_
_entity_poly.entity_id
_entity_poly.type
_entity_poly.pdbx_seq_one_letter_code
_entity_poly.pdbx_strand_id
1 'polypeptide(L)' 'NDARIAAPLHALCSPDCKWFWSERCIEAFEILKKKLVEYPILRKINFKKEFIVYTDASTTAIGVILAQKSDQGNE' A
#
# COMPACT_ATOMS: atom_id res chain seq x y z
N ASN A 1 11.83 5.56 -5.37
CA ASN A 1 11.71 4.37 -6.24
C ASN A 1 11.31 3.19 -5.36
N ASP A 2 10.00 2.98 -5.18
CA ASP A 2 9.46 2.01 -4.24
C ASP A 2 9.61 0.57 -4.74
N ALA A 3 9.70 0.35 -6.05
CA ALA A 3 10.01 -0.95 -6.64
C ALA A 3 11.33 -1.53 -6.13
N ARG A 4 12.34 -0.67 -5.88
CA ARG A 4 13.62 -1.11 -5.28
C ARG A 4 13.47 -1.51 -3.82
N ILE A 5 12.60 -0.86 -3.07
CA ILE A 5 12.32 -1.18 -1.66
C ILE A 5 11.53 -2.49 -1.59
N ALA A 6 10.55 -2.67 -2.49
CA ALA A 6 9.74 -3.87 -2.58
C ALA A 6 10.47 -5.08 -3.18
N ALA A 7 11.61 -4.90 -3.84
CA ALA A 7 12.37 -5.97 -4.49
C ALA A 7 12.58 -7.24 -3.62
N PRO A 8 13.05 -7.16 -2.36
CA PRO A 8 13.16 -8.35 -1.50
C PRO A 8 11.81 -9.04 -1.23
N LEU A 9 10.72 -8.28 -1.11
CA LEU A 9 9.38 -8.85 -0.93
C LEU A 9 8.88 -9.51 -2.22
N HIS A 10 9.12 -8.87 -3.37
CA HIS A 10 8.75 -9.41 -4.67
C HIS A 10 9.46 -10.73 -4.98
N ALA A 11 10.74 -10.86 -4.59
CA ALA A 11 11.48 -12.11 -4.75
C ALA A 11 10.82 -13.29 -4.04
N LEU A 12 10.16 -13.07 -2.89
CA LEU A 12 9.45 -14.12 -2.14
C LEU A 12 8.20 -14.65 -2.85
N CYS A 13 7.71 -13.95 -3.89
CA CYS A 13 6.59 -14.41 -4.70
C CYS A 13 7.04 -15.32 -5.85
N SER A 14 8.35 -15.45 -6.10
CA SER A 14 8.87 -16.32 -7.16
C SER A 14 8.84 -17.79 -6.71
N PRO A 15 8.37 -18.73 -7.57
CA PRO A 15 8.42 -20.16 -7.27
C PRO A 15 9.85 -20.70 -7.11
N ASP A 16 10.84 -20.05 -7.72
CA ASP A 16 12.25 -20.44 -7.66
C ASP A 16 12.96 -19.94 -6.39
N CYS A 17 12.30 -19.09 -5.60
CA CYS A 17 12.84 -18.57 -4.36
C CYS A 17 12.41 -19.45 -3.19
N LYS A 18 13.39 -19.99 -2.44
CA LYS A 18 13.08 -20.58 -1.13
C LYS A 18 12.56 -19.48 -0.21
N TRP A 19 11.32 -19.60 0.23
CA TRP A 19 10.70 -18.62 1.11
C TRP A 19 11.52 -18.46 2.40
N PHE A 20 12.02 -17.25 2.63
CA PHE A 20 12.77 -16.88 3.82
C PHE A 20 12.56 -15.40 4.13
N TRP A 21 11.86 -15.12 5.24
CA TRP A 21 11.60 -13.76 5.68
C TRP A 21 12.84 -13.13 6.33
N SER A 22 13.76 -12.66 5.49
CA SER A 22 15.03 -12.06 5.92
C SER A 22 14.88 -10.69 6.58
N GLU A 23 15.94 -10.21 7.25
CA GLU A 23 16.00 -8.84 7.79
C GLU A 23 15.74 -7.77 6.73
N ARG A 24 16.22 -7.99 5.49
CA ARG A 24 15.94 -7.09 4.36
C ARG A 24 14.46 -7.06 3.99
N CYS A 25 13.73 -8.17 4.15
CA CYS A 25 12.29 -8.22 3.94
C CYS A 25 11.55 -7.45 5.04
N ILE A 26 11.98 -7.59 6.30
CA ILE A 26 11.43 -6.84 7.43
C ILE A 26 11.61 -5.34 7.22
N GLU A 27 12.84 -4.91 6.92
CA GLU A 27 13.17 -3.50 6.68
C GLU A 27 12.35 -2.93 5.52
N ALA A 28 12.28 -3.65 4.40
CA ALA A 28 11.46 -3.26 3.25
C ALA A 28 9.98 -3.09 3.61
N PHE A 29 9.42 -4.04 4.36
CA PHE A 29 8.03 -4.03 4.77
C PHE A 29 7.72 -2.83 5.69
N GLU A 30 8.56 -2.57 6.68
CA GLU A 30 8.36 -1.44 7.60
C GLU A 30 8.52 -0.08 6.90
N ILE A 31 9.48 0.03 5.97
CA ILE A 31 9.62 1.25 5.14
C ILE A 31 8.36 1.47 4.31
N LEU A 32 7.81 0.43 3.68
CA LEU A 32 6.60 0.55 2.86
C LEU A 32 5.38 0.93 3.70
N LYS A 33 5.20 0.32 4.88
CA LYS A 33 4.14 0.71 5.84
C LYS A 33 4.25 2.18 6.22
N LYS A 34 5.46 2.65 6.54
CA LYS A 34 5.69 4.05 6.89
C LYS A 34 5.31 4.99 5.74
N LYS A 35 5.71 4.65 4.51
CA LYS A 35 5.38 5.46 3.33
C LYS A 35 3.88 5.54 3.06
N LEU A 36 3.12 4.47 3.29
CA LEU A 36 1.67 4.45 3.09
C LEU A 36 0.94 5.46 3.98
N VAL A 37 1.49 5.77 5.15
CA VAL A 37 0.91 6.75 6.09
C VAL A 37 1.53 8.14 6.00
N GLU A 38 2.52 8.32 5.12
CA GLU A 38 3.18 9.61 4.88
C GLU A 38 2.54 10.35 3.70
N TYR A 39 2.73 11.67 3.69
CA TYR A 39 2.42 12.49 2.52
C TYR A 39 3.36 12.10 1.36
N PRO A 40 2.89 11.99 0.09
CA PRO A 40 1.61 12.45 -0.46
C PRO A 40 0.54 11.36 -0.59
N ILE A 41 0.76 10.16 -0.05
CA ILE A 41 -0.16 9.02 -0.16
C ILE A 41 -1.35 9.26 0.77
N LEU A 42 -1.09 9.51 2.06
CA LEU A 42 -2.11 9.92 2.99
C LEU A 42 -2.26 11.45 2.94
N ARG A 43 -3.35 11.93 2.34
CA ARG A 43 -3.66 13.37 2.25
C ARG A 43 -4.78 13.75 3.19
N LYS A 44 -4.81 15.05 3.53
CA LYS A 44 -5.94 15.64 4.26
C LYS A 44 -7.20 15.53 3.41
N ILE A 45 -8.26 15.02 4.03
CA ILE A 45 -9.58 14.91 3.44
C ILE A 45 -10.13 16.31 3.09
N ASN A 46 -10.75 16.42 1.92
CA ASN A 46 -11.49 17.59 1.48
C ASN A 46 -12.98 17.27 1.37
N PHE A 47 -13.77 17.71 2.35
CA PHE A 47 -15.22 17.50 2.39
C PHE A 47 -16.01 18.19 1.27
N LYS A 48 -15.38 19.07 0.48
CA LYS A 48 -16.00 19.70 -0.69
C LYS A 48 -15.86 18.85 -1.97
N LYS A 49 -15.09 17.76 -1.91
CA LYS A 49 -14.89 16.83 -3.03
C LYS A 49 -15.64 15.53 -2.77
N GLU A 50 -15.96 14.83 -3.85
CA GLU A 50 -16.50 13.49 -3.78
C GLU A 50 -15.53 12.53 -3.10
N PHE A 51 -16.09 11.52 -2.46
CA PHE A 51 -15.36 10.40 -1.87
C PHE A 51 -15.58 9.16 -2.72
N ILE A 52 -14.52 8.38 -2.87
CA ILE A 52 -14.55 7.07 -3.51
C ILE A 52 -14.28 6.05 -2.42
N VAL A 53 -15.18 5.09 -2.27
CA VAL A 53 -15.04 4.03 -1.27
C VAL A 53 -14.78 2.73 -2.00
N TYR A 54 -13.61 2.15 -1.78
CA TYR A 54 -13.28 0.80 -2.20
C TYR A 54 -13.55 -0.14 -1.02
N THR A 55 -14.36 -1.17 -1.24
CA THR A 55 -14.66 -2.17 -0.22
C THR A 55 -14.37 -3.54 -0.78
N ASP A 56 -13.78 -4.39 0.03
CA ASP A 56 -13.68 -5.82 -0.24
C ASP A 56 -14.04 -6.59 1.03
N ALA A 57 -14.70 -7.74 0.86
CA ALA A 57 -15.15 -8.55 1.98
C ALA A 57 -14.93 -10.03 1.71
N SER A 58 -14.41 -10.71 2.71
CA SER A 58 -14.31 -12.16 2.78
C SER A 58 -15.30 -12.71 3.80
N THR A 59 -15.35 -14.03 3.94
CA THR A 59 -16.16 -14.69 4.97
C THR A 59 -15.73 -14.34 6.40
N THR A 60 -14.51 -13.83 6.59
CA THR A 60 -13.92 -13.59 7.92
C THR A 60 -13.60 -12.13 8.21
N ALA A 61 -13.48 -11.27 7.20
CA ALA A 61 -13.05 -9.88 7.37
C ALA A 61 -13.57 -8.96 6.27
N ILE A 62 -13.66 -7.67 6.59
CA ILE A 62 -14.01 -6.59 5.68
C ILE A 62 -12.84 -5.60 5.62
N GLY A 63 -12.46 -5.19 4.41
CA GLY A 63 -11.49 -4.13 4.14
C GLY A 63 -12.16 -2.94 3.45
N VAL A 64 -11.77 -1.72 3.84
CA VAL A 64 -12.27 -0.48 3.24
C VAL A 64 -11.12 0.50 3.01
N ILE A 65 -11.10 1.13 1.84
CA ILE A 65 -10.23 2.26 1.51
C ILE A 65 -11.11 3.45 1.15
N LEU A 66 -10.87 4.58 1.80
CA LEU A 66 -11.49 5.87 1.46
C LEU A 66 -10.50 6.70 0.65
N ALA A 67 -10.87 7.03 -0.59
CA ALA A 67 -10.03 7.76 -1.54
C ALA A 67 -10.72 9.04 -2.04
N GLN A 68 -9.92 9.99 -2.54
CA GLN A 68 -10.40 11.20 -3.19
C GLN A 68 -9.47 11.57 -4.35
N LYS A 69 -10.05 12.07 -5.45
CA LYS A 69 -9.25 12.59 -6.57
C LYS A 69 -8.48 13.85 -6.17
N SER A 70 -7.20 13.86 -6.47
CA SER A 70 -6.35 15.04 -6.43
C SER A 70 -6.84 16.12 -7.41
N ASP A 71 -6.33 17.35 -7.28
CA ASP A 71 -6.71 18.45 -8.18
C ASP A 71 -6.31 18.21 -9.65
N GLN A 72 -5.41 17.25 -9.89
CA GLN A 72 -4.98 16.83 -11.22
C GLN A 72 -5.84 15.67 -11.77
N GLY A 73 -6.87 15.24 -11.05
CA GLY A 73 -7.75 14.14 -11.45
C GLY A 73 -7.22 12.73 -11.13
N ASN A 74 -5.99 12.62 -10.63
CA ASN A 74 -5.41 11.35 -10.20
C ASN A 74 -5.94 10.96 -8.82
N GLU A 75 -6.16 9.67 -8.59
CA GLU A 75 -6.39 9.09 -7.26
C GLU A 75 -5.07 8.78 -6.55
#